data_AF-A0A2T4ZJ20-F1
#
_entry.id   AF-A0A2T4ZJ20-F1
#
_cell.length_a   1.000
_cell.length_b   1.000
_cell.length_c   1.000
_cell.angle_alpha   90.00
_cell.angle_beta   90.00
_cell.angle_gamma   90.00
#
_symmetry.space_group_name_H-M   'P 1'
#
loop_
_entity.id
_entity.type
_entity.pdbx_description
1 polymer ?
#
loop_
_entity_poly.entity_id
_entity_poly.type
_entity_poly.pdbx_seq_one_letter_code
_entity_poly.pdbx_strand_id
1 'polypeptide(L)'
;MTRLLLAGLLALSAIAPAAAQPFGYGPGPGRGNPELRAERFECRQEARARGYRGPAVRAAVLDCLRARRPDLARIVECRQSARAHGYIPRTPEFRMAVRSCRFG
;
A
#
# COMPACT_ATOMS: atom_id res chain seq x y z
N MET A 1 62.67 -29.85 -12.30
CA MET A 1 61.41 -29.47 -12.98
C MET A 1 60.47 -28.94 -11.92
N THR A 2 60.54 -27.62 -11.70
CA THR A 2 60.08 -26.94 -10.48
C THR A 2 58.76 -26.22 -10.76
N ARG A 3 57.85 -26.33 -9.80
CA ARG A 3 56.47 -25.80 -9.79
C ARG A 3 56.41 -24.26 -9.85
N LEU A 4 55.19 -23.79 -10.18
CA LEU A 4 54.53 -22.50 -9.86
C LEU A 4 54.58 -21.40 -10.94
N LEU A 5 53.39 -20.93 -11.31
CA LEU A 5 52.88 -19.54 -11.17
C LEU A 5 51.43 -19.53 -11.71
N LEU A 6 50.42 -19.56 -10.83
CA LEU A 6 49.65 -18.37 -10.41
C LEU A 6 48.96 -17.63 -11.58
N ALA A 7 47.83 -18.16 -12.03
CA ALA A 7 46.72 -17.40 -12.61
C ALA A 7 45.58 -17.50 -11.60
N GLY A 8 44.94 -16.45 -11.11
CA GLY A 8 44.71 -15.14 -11.68
C GLY A 8 43.29 -14.82 -11.21
N LEU A 9 43.17 -13.88 -10.27
CA LEU A 9 41.92 -13.39 -9.70
C LEU A 9 40.87 -13.14 -10.79
N LEU A 10 39.73 -13.81 -10.70
CA LEU A 10 38.48 -13.34 -11.30
C LEU A 10 37.40 -13.33 -10.22
N ALA A 11 37.29 -12.15 -9.61
CA ALA A 11 36.20 -11.76 -8.74
C ALA A 11 34.88 -11.78 -9.54
N LEU A 12 34.07 -12.81 -9.34
CA LEU A 12 32.66 -12.80 -9.73
C LEU A 12 31.81 -12.42 -8.51
N SER A 13 31.80 -11.12 -8.21
CA SER A 13 30.81 -10.53 -7.31
C SER A 13 29.47 -10.54 -8.03
N ALA A 14 28.68 -11.60 -7.84
CA ALA A 14 27.29 -11.64 -8.25
C ALA A 14 26.49 -10.63 -7.43
N ILE A 15 26.40 -9.38 -7.91
CA ILE A 15 25.41 -8.42 -7.44
C ILE A 15 24.08 -8.87 -8.01
N ALA A 16 23.38 -9.73 -7.26
CA ALA A 16 21.99 -10.01 -7.53
C ALA A 16 21.19 -8.69 -7.41
N PRO A 17 20.33 -8.35 -8.38
CA PRO A 17 19.39 -7.26 -8.18
C PRO A 17 18.53 -7.62 -6.98
N ALA A 18 18.51 -6.74 -5.97
CA ALA A 18 17.58 -6.82 -4.87
C ALA A 18 16.16 -6.88 -5.45
N ALA A 19 15.59 -8.07 -5.48
CA ALA A 19 14.18 -8.25 -5.75
C ALA A 19 13.43 -7.30 -4.82
N ALA A 20 12.66 -6.39 -5.41
CA ALA A 20 11.68 -5.61 -4.70
C ALA A 20 10.89 -6.56 -3.80
N GLN A 21 11.11 -6.46 -2.49
CA GLN A 21 10.52 -7.36 -1.50
C GLN A 21 9.00 -7.34 -1.71
N PRO A 22 8.36 -8.47 -2.04
CA PRO A 22 6.92 -8.51 -2.23
C PRO A 22 6.30 -8.14 -0.89
N PHE A 23 5.66 -6.97 -0.85
CA PHE A 23 5.02 -6.41 0.33
C PHE A 23 4.08 -7.44 0.98
N GLY A 24 4.57 -8.13 2.02
CA GLY A 24 3.80 -8.79 3.08
C GLY A 24 2.45 -9.39 2.69
N TYR A 25 2.39 -10.18 1.62
CA TYR A 25 1.24 -11.01 1.26
C TYR A 25 1.24 -12.23 2.18
N GLY A 26 0.65 -12.07 3.36
CA GLY A 26 0.33 -13.16 4.27
C GLY A 26 -1.07 -12.94 4.83
N PRO A 27 -1.96 -13.95 4.80
CA PRO A 27 -3.31 -13.86 5.36
C PRO A 27 -3.22 -13.97 6.89
N GLY A 28 -2.76 -12.89 7.54
CA GLY A 28 -2.78 -12.77 8.99
C GLY A 28 -4.10 -12.20 9.50
N PRO A 29 -4.60 -12.64 10.67
CA PRO A 29 -5.84 -12.13 11.24
C PRO A 29 -5.59 -10.70 11.76
N GLY A 30 -5.94 -9.68 10.96
CA GLY A 30 -5.90 -8.29 11.42
C GLY A 30 -5.50 -7.22 10.40
N ARG A 31 -5.07 -7.57 9.18
CA ARG A 31 -4.80 -6.55 8.15
C ARG A 31 -6.03 -6.38 7.25
N GLY A 32 -6.74 -5.26 7.43
CA GLY A 32 -7.94 -4.88 6.65
C GLY A 32 -7.79 -4.98 5.13
N ASN A 33 -8.88 -4.82 4.38
CA ASN A 33 -9.00 -5.12 2.93
C ASN A 33 -7.68 -5.00 2.12
N PRO A 34 -7.12 -6.12 1.60
CA PRO A 34 -5.85 -6.14 0.87
C PRO A 34 -5.92 -5.43 -0.49
N GLU A 35 -7.03 -5.54 -1.21
CA GLU A 35 -7.24 -4.83 -2.48
C GLU A 35 -7.23 -3.31 -2.27
N LEU A 36 -7.95 -2.83 -1.26
CA LEU A 36 -7.92 -1.40 -0.88
C LEU A 36 -6.51 -0.92 -0.56
N ARG A 37 -5.65 -1.79 -0.01
CA ARG A 37 -4.26 -1.46 0.26
C ARG A 37 -3.45 -1.32 -1.02
N ALA A 38 -3.59 -2.27 -1.95
CA ALA A 38 -2.92 -2.26 -3.24
C ALA A 38 -3.33 -1.03 -4.08
N GLU A 39 -4.63 -0.81 -4.24
CA GLU A 39 -5.17 0.31 -5.03
C GLU A 39 -4.79 1.67 -4.44
N ARG A 40 -4.80 1.82 -3.10
CA ARG A 40 -4.30 3.04 -2.46
C ARG A 40 -2.82 3.27 -2.65
N PHE A 41 -2.02 2.21 -2.78
CA PHE A 41 -0.61 2.32 -3.06
C PHE A 41 -0.39 2.85 -4.48
N GLU A 42 -1.03 2.24 -5.47
CA GLU A 42 -0.95 2.68 -6.87
C GLU A 42 -1.41 4.13 -7.04
N CYS A 43 -2.61 4.46 -6.54
CA CYS A 43 -3.13 5.83 -6.58
C CYS A 43 -2.20 6.85 -5.89
N ARG A 44 -1.44 6.43 -4.88
CA ARG A 44 -0.47 7.31 -4.21
C ARG A 44 0.76 7.54 -5.07
N GLN A 45 1.22 6.50 -5.77
CA GLN A 45 2.34 6.62 -6.69
C GLN A 45 1.98 7.53 -7.86
N GLU A 46 0.78 7.37 -8.43
CA GLU A 46 0.27 8.25 -9.49
C GLU A 46 0.16 9.69 -9.00
N ALA A 47 -0.46 9.94 -7.84
CA ALA A 47 -0.57 11.27 -7.28
C ALA A 47 0.81 11.94 -7.11
N ARG A 48 1.81 11.19 -6.63
CA ARG A 48 3.18 11.71 -6.48
C ARG A 48 3.84 11.99 -7.83
N ALA A 49 3.64 11.13 -8.82
CA ALA A 49 4.14 11.32 -10.18
C ALA A 49 3.54 12.58 -10.84
N ARG A 50 2.29 12.91 -10.53
CA ARG A 50 1.60 14.14 -10.96
C ARG A 50 1.98 15.39 -10.15
N GLY A 51 2.95 15.28 -9.25
CA GLY A 51 3.48 16.41 -8.48
C GLY A 51 2.77 16.71 -7.16
N TYR A 52 1.72 15.97 -6.78
CA TYR A 52 1.06 16.20 -5.49
C TYR A 52 2.00 15.90 -4.31
N ARG A 53 1.95 16.72 -3.26
CA ARG A 53 2.78 16.60 -2.04
C ARG A 53 1.94 16.86 -0.78
N GLY A 54 2.46 16.38 0.37
CA GLY A 54 1.85 16.63 1.68
C GLY A 54 0.37 16.21 1.76
N PRO A 55 -0.52 17.05 2.34
CA PRO A 55 -1.95 16.77 2.44
C PRO A 55 -2.64 16.54 1.10
N ALA A 56 -2.19 17.20 0.03
CA ALA A 56 -2.81 17.11 -1.30
C ALA A 56 -2.75 15.69 -1.88
N VAL A 57 -1.75 14.88 -1.49
CA VAL A 57 -1.67 13.46 -1.90
C VAL A 57 -2.88 12.67 -1.40
N ARG A 58 -3.44 13.00 -0.23
CA ARG A 58 -4.60 12.26 0.31
C ARG A 58 -5.86 12.51 -0.51
N ALA A 59 -6.08 13.76 -0.93
CA ALA A 59 -7.19 14.13 -1.80
C ALA A 59 -7.04 13.44 -3.18
N ALA A 60 -5.87 13.60 -3.81
CA ALA A 60 -5.59 12.98 -5.11
C ALA A 60 -5.71 11.43 -5.09
N VAL A 61 -5.31 10.78 -4.00
CA VAL A 61 -5.51 9.32 -3.83
C VAL A 61 -6.98 8.97 -3.77
N LEU A 62 -7.80 9.76 -3.07
CA LEU A 62 -9.24 9.50 -2.98
C LEU A 62 -9.92 9.72 -4.33
N ASP A 63 -9.54 10.76 -5.07
CA ASP A 63 -10.07 11.02 -6.41
C ASP A 63 -9.68 9.92 -7.40
N CYS A 64 -8.42 9.45 -7.35
CA CYS A 64 -7.98 8.28 -8.13
C CYS A 64 -8.79 7.02 -7.78
N LEU A 65 -9.05 6.76 -6.49
CA LEU A 65 -9.90 5.64 -6.09
C LEU A 65 -11.33 5.79 -6.60
N ARG A 66 -11.92 7.00 -6.54
CA ARG A 66 -13.28 7.24 -7.06
C ARG A 66 -13.36 6.94 -8.55
N ALA A 67 -12.34 7.32 -9.31
CA ALA A 67 -12.28 7.07 -10.75
C ALA A 67 -12.08 5.60 -11.11
N ARG A 68 -11.22 4.86 -10.39
CA ARG A 68 -10.84 3.48 -10.73
C ARG A 68 -11.68 2.41 -10.02
N ARG A 69 -11.95 2.61 -8.73
CA ARG A 69 -12.52 1.63 -7.79
C ARG A 69 -13.49 2.31 -6.83
N PRO A 70 -14.66 2.75 -7.31
CA PRO A 70 -15.63 3.47 -6.49
C PRO A 70 -16.13 2.65 -5.29
N ASP A 71 -16.15 1.31 -5.42
CA ASP A 71 -16.42 0.37 -4.34
C ASP A 71 -15.44 0.52 -3.16
N LEU A 72 -14.15 0.69 -3.48
CA LEU A 72 -13.08 0.88 -2.49
C LEU A 72 -13.04 2.31 -1.97
N ALA A 73 -13.33 3.31 -2.81
CA ALA A 73 -13.48 4.70 -2.40
C ALA A 73 -14.56 4.84 -1.31
N ARG A 74 -15.72 4.17 -1.49
CA ARG A 74 -16.81 4.17 -0.51
C ARG A 74 -16.36 3.68 0.86
N ILE A 75 -15.50 2.67 0.94
CA ILE A 75 -14.94 2.18 2.22
C ILE A 75 -14.13 3.28 2.91
N VAL A 76 -13.33 4.04 2.16
CA VAL A 76 -12.52 5.14 2.70
C VAL A 76 -13.41 6.28 3.19
N GLU A 77 -14.41 6.67 2.41
CA GLU A 77 -15.37 7.73 2.75
C GLU A 77 -16.18 7.36 4.00
N CYS A 78 -16.70 6.14 4.09
CA CYS A 78 -17.39 5.67 5.29
C CYS A 78 -16.49 5.69 6.54
N ARG A 79 -15.20 5.36 6.40
CA ARG A 79 -14.23 5.49 7.50
C ARG A 79 -13.97 6.93 7.89
N GLN A 80 -13.97 7.87 6.93
CA GLN A 80 -13.81 9.30 7.22
C GLN A 80 -15.05 9.84 7.92
N SER A 81 -16.23 9.51 7.41
CA SER A 81 -17.52 9.87 8.02
C SER A 81 -17.60 9.33 9.46
N ALA A 82 -17.28 8.06 9.70
CA ALA A 82 -17.29 7.51 11.05
C ALA A 82 -16.33 8.27 12.00
N ARG A 83 -15.16 8.69 11.52
CA ARG A 83 -14.24 9.52 12.34
C ARG A 83 -14.82 10.90 12.63
N ALA A 84 -15.47 11.52 11.64
CA ALA A 84 -16.12 12.82 11.81
C ALA A 84 -17.26 12.76 12.85
N HIS A 85 -17.94 11.62 12.97
CA HIS A 85 -18.95 11.36 14.00
C HIS A 85 -18.36 10.91 15.35
N GLY A 86 -17.03 10.94 15.52
CA GLY A 86 -16.37 10.62 16.80
C GLY A 86 -16.10 9.13 17.04
N TYR A 87 -16.39 8.23 16.09
CA TYR A 87 -16.08 6.82 16.26
C TYR A 87 -14.56 6.56 16.27
N ILE A 88 -14.10 5.81 17.27
CA ILE A 88 -12.68 5.51 17.47
C ILE A 88 -12.23 4.37 16.54
N PRO A 89 -11.19 4.55 15.72
CA PRO A 89 -10.73 3.49 14.81
C PRO A 89 -10.39 2.18 15.52
N ARG A 90 -10.70 1.05 14.85
CA ARG A 90 -10.43 -0.34 15.28
C ARG A 90 -11.34 -0.87 16.41
N THR A 91 -12.29 -0.11 16.93
CA THR A 91 -13.30 -0.65 17.85
C THR A 91 -14.40 -1.42 17.10
N PRO A 92 -15.19 -2.27 17.77
CA PRO A 92 -16.38 -2.89 17.19
C PRO A 92 -17.38 -1.86 16.64
N GLU A 93 -17.61 -0.78 17.37
CA GLU A 93 -18.58 0.28 17.03
C GLU A 93 -18.15 0.98 15.74
N PHE A 94 -16.87 1.30 15.58
CA PHE A 94 -16.34 1.86 14.34
C PHE A 94 -16.51 0.91 13.15
N ARG A 95 -16.28 -0.40 13.36
CA ARG A 95 -16.48 -1.40 12.30
C ARG A 95 -17.95 -1.48 11.88
N MET A 96 -18.87 -1.42 12.84
CA MET A 96 -20.30 -1.41 12.60
C MET A 96 -20.77 -0.13 11.90
N ALA A 97 -20.28 1.04 12.31
CA ALA A 97 -20.59 2.31 11.65
C ALA A 97 -20.13 2.32 10.19
N VAL A 98 -18.90 1.84 9.93
CA VAL A 98 -18.38 1.73 8.55
C VAL A 98 -19.17 0.72 7.73
N ARG A 99 -19.55 -0.42 8.31
CA ARG A 99 -20.38 -1.44 7.63
C ARG A 99 -21.75 -0.88 7.28
N SER A 100 -22.39 -0.19 8.21
CA SER A 100 -23.71 0.41 8.03
C SER A 100 -23.67 1.49 6.95
N CYS A 101 -22.70 2.41 6.98
CA CYS A 101 -22.52 3.40 5.91
C CYS A 101 -22.28 2.78 4.52
N ARG A 102 -21.63 1.61 4.45
CA ARG A 102 -21.31 0.98 3.16
C ARG A 102 -22.52 0.29 2.52
N PHE A 103 -23.44 -0.21 3.31
CA PHE A 103 -24.52 -1.10 2.86
C PHE A 103 -25.93 -0.62 3.18
N GLY A 104 -26.07 0.36 4.05
CA GLY A 104 -27.33 1.05 4.34
C GLY A 104 -27.42 2.37 3.60
#